data_AF-A0A9D7Z840-F1
#
_entry.id   AF-A0A9D7Z840-F1
#
_cell.length_a   1.000
_cell.length_b   1.000
_cell.length_c   1.000
_cell.angle_alpha   90.00
_cell.angle_beta   90.00
_cell.angle_gamma   90.00
#
_symmetry.space_group_name_H-M   'P 1'
#
loop_
_entity.id
_entity.type
_entity.pdbx_description
1 polymer ?
#
loop_
_entity_poly.entity_id
_entity_poly.type
_entity_poly.pdbx_seq_one_letter_code
_entity_poly.pdbx_strand_id
1 'polypeptide(L)'
;MAFRDLYGRTSAKLFGAVLGICKDRSLAEDVMQDAYLRVWRYADGFDPTRAAPVTWLVTIARNAAIDAVRVWTRRRSVRRRAR
;
A
#
# COMPACT_ATOMS: atom_id res chain seq x y z
N MET A 1 6.89 9.04 -18.66
CA MET A 1 5.40 9.14 -18.54
C MET A 1 4.72 7.86 -18.02
N ALA A 2 5.32 6.67 -18.09
CA ALA A 2 4.65 5.40 -17.72
C ALA A 2 4.11 5.33 -16.28
N PHE A 3 4.84 5.84 -15.28
CA PHE A 3 4.40 5.78 -13.88
C PHE A 3 3.13 6.59 -13.59
N ARG A 4 2.96 7.74 -14.25
CA ARG A 4 1.76 8.58 -14.08
C ARG A 4 0.51 7.87 -14.60
N ASP A 5 0.62 7.20 -15.74
CA ASP A 5 -0.49 6.43 -16.33
C ASP A 5 -0.83 5.21 -15.45
N LEU A 6 0.18 4.49 -14.97
CA LEU A 6 -0.01 3.41 -14.00
C LEU A 6 -0.76 3.90 -12.75
N TYR A 7 -0.30 5.01 -12.17
CA TYR A 7 -0.94 5.63 -11.00
C TYR A 7 -2.40 6.02 -11.31
N GLY A 8 -2.64 6.71 -12.42
CA GLY A 8 -3.97 7.13 -12.83
C GLY A 8 -4.96 5.96 -12.99
N ARG A 9 -4.50 4.83 -13.54
CA ARG A 9 -5.33 3.63 -13.77
C ARG A 9 -5.60 2.80 -12.53
N THR A 10 -4.74 2.90 -11.50
CA THR A 10 -4.72 1.90 -10.40
C THR A 10 -5.00 2.51 -9.03
N SER A 11 -4.74 3.80 -8.83
CA SER A 11 -4.75 4.44 -7.52
C SER A 11 -6.10 4.34 -6.82
N ALA A 12 -7.21 4.59 -7.50
CA ALA A 12 -8.54 4.50 -6.90
C ALA A 12 -8.85 3.08 -6.37
N LYS A 13 -8.55 2.04 -7.15
CA LYS A 13 -8.79 0.65 -6.76
C LYS A 13 -7.91 0.23 -5.58
N LEU A 14 -6.62 0.57 -5.64
CA LEU A 14 -5.68 0.25 -4.56
C LEU A 14 -6.02 1.02 -3.29
N PHE A 15 -6.39 2.30 -3.40
CA PHE A 15 -6.80 3.11 -2.26
C PHE A 15 -8.02 2.53 -1.56
N GLY A 16 -9.04 2.06 -2.29
CA GLY A 16 -10.19 1.39 -1.69
C GLY A 16 -9.81 0.14 -0.88
N ALA A 17 -8.91 -0.69 -1.43
CA ALA A 17 -8.41 -1.87 -0.74
C ALA A 17 -7.59 -1.52 0.52
N VAL A 18 -6.68 -0.55 0.40
CA VAL A 18 -5.84 -0.07 1.51
C VAL A 18 -6.69 0.56 2.61
N LEU A 19 -7.62 1.45 2.26
CA LEU A 19 -8.54 2.08 3.21
C LEU A 19 -9.38 1.02 3.96
N GLY A 20 -9.82 -0.02 3.26
CA GLY A 20 -10.53 -1.15 3.85
C GLY A 20 -9.72 -1.88 4.93
N ILE A 21 -8.39 -1.90 4.84
CA ILE A 21 -7.48 -2.53 5.81
C ILE A 21 -7.11 -1.54 6.92
N CYS A 22 -6.72 -0.32 6.56
CA CYS A 22 -6.24 0.69 7.50
C CYS A 22 -7.37 1.22 8.41
N LYS A 23 -8.61 1.30 7.91
CA LYS A 23 -9.77 1.91 8.59
C LYS A 23 -9.53 3.36 9.07
N ASP A 24 -8.51 4.01 8.52
CA ASP A 24 -8.11 5.38 8.78
C ASP A 24 -7.59 5.97 7.47
N ARG A 25 -8.12 7.13 7.08
CA ARG A 25 -7.83 7.75 5.79
C ARG A 25 -6.39 8.26 5.71
N SER A 26 -5.91 8.92 6.77
CA SER A 26 -4.55 9.46 6.79
C SER A 26 -3.52 8.35 6.70
N LEU A 27 -3.72 7.26 7.44
CA LEU A 27 -2.85 6.08 7.36
C LEU A 27 -2.90 5.45 5.96
N ALA A 28 -4.07 5.39 5.33
CA ALA A 28 -4.21 4.84 3.99
C ALA A 28 -3.48 5.68 2.93
N GLU A 29 -3.49 7.01 3.05
CA GLU A 29 -2.75 7.92 2.17
C GLU A 29 -1.23 7.72 2.29
N ASP A 30 -0.71 7.59 3.51
CA ASP A 30 0.71 7.28 3.76
C ASP A 30 1.10 5.91 3.18
N VAL A 31 0.24 4.90 3.38
CA VAL A 31 0.47 3.55 2.85
C VAL A 31 0.48 3.54 1.33
N MET A 32 -0.38 4.31 0.68
CA MET A 32 -0.39 4.39 -0.78
C MET A 32 0.91 4.97 -1.34
N GLN A 33 1.47 5.97 -0.67
CA GLN A 33 2.77 6.53 -1.06
C GLN A 33 3.87 5.45 -0.95
N ASP A 34 3.96 4.76 0.18
CA ASP A 34 4.94 3.67 0.37
C ASP A 34 4.72 2.52 -0.63
N ALA A 35 3.46 2.13 -0.88
CA ALA A 35 3.12 1.08 -1.83
C ALA A 35 3.61 1.43 -3.25
N TYR A 36 3.39 2.65 -3.71
CA TYR A 36 3.85 3.09 -5.04
C TYR A 36 5.37 3.25 -5.13
N LEU A 37 6.05 3.63 -4.03
CA LEU A 37 7.51 3.59 -3.97
C LEU A 37 8.05 2.15 -4.08
N ARG A 38 7.39 1.18 -3.44
CA ARG A 38 7.72 -0.25 -3.59
C ARG A 38 7.48 -0.73 -5.01
N VAL A 39 6.36 -0.34 -5.63
CA VAL A 39 6.07 -0.65 -7.04
C VAL A 39 7.18 -0.16 -7.94
N TRP A 40 7.61 1.10 -7.76
CA TRP A 40 8.72 1.67 -8.52
C TRP A 40 10.03 0.88 -8.31
N ARG A 41 10.36 0.56 -7.05
CA ARG A 41 11.59 -0.15 -6.69
C ARG A 41 11.65 -1.59 -7.22
N TYR A 42 10.51 -2.27 -7.31
CA TYR A 42 10.43 -3.69 -7.68
C TYR A 42 9.93 -3.92 -9.11
N ALA A 43 9.72 -2.85 -9.89
CA ALA A 43 9.18 -2.92 -11.25
C ALA A 43 10.03 -3.82 -12.16
N ASP A 44 11.36 -3.75 -12.06
CA ASP A 44 12.29 -4.54 -12.88
C ASP A 44 12.21 -6.06 -12.61
N GLY A 45 11.68 -6.45 -11.44
CA GLY A 45 11.50 -7.84 -11.05
C GLY A 45 10.11 -8.40 -11.37
N PHE A 46 9.22 -7.62 -11.98
CA PHE A 46 7.89 -8.09 -12.34
C PHE A 46 7.95 -9.08 -13.51
N ASP A 47 7.41 -10.28 -13.28
CA ASP A 47 7.31 -11.34 -14.29
C ASP A 47 5.83 -11.57 -14.66
N PRO A 48 5.40 -11.18 -15.87
CA PRO A 48 4.01 -11.32 -16.31
C PRO A 48 3.55 -12.78 -16.45
N THR A 49 4.48 -13.75 -16.49
CA THR A 49 4.12 -15.17 -16.53
C THR A 49 3.67 -15.70 -15.17
N ARG A 50 4.02 -15.00 -14.08
CA ARG A 50 3.69 -15.39 -12.70
C ARG A 50 2.41 -14.76 -12.18
N ALA A 51 2.10 -13.53 -12.61
CA ALA A 51 0.90 -12.83 -12.18
C ALA A 51 0.50 -11.71 -13.15
N ALA A 52 -0.80 -11.43 -13.22
CA ALA A 52 -1.27 -10.22 -13.88
C ALA A 52 -0.76 -8.96 -13.15
N PRO A 53 -0.47 -7.85 -13.86
CA PRO A 53 0.06 -6.63 -13.26
C PRO A 53 -0.80 -6.10 -12.10
N VAL A 54 -2.13 -6.13 -12.26
CA VAL A 54 -3.05 -5.64 -11.21
C VAL A 54 -2.99 -6.50 -9.94
N THR A 55 -2.77 -7.81 -10.07
CA THR A 55 -2.64 -8.74 -8.95
C THR A 55 -1.36 -8.46 -8.17
N TRP A 56 -0.25 -8.21 -8.87
CA TRP A 56 1.02 -7.83 -8.27
C TRP A 56 0.91 -6.49 -7.50
N LEU A 57 0.29 -5.48 -8.10
CA LEU A 57 0.04 -4.18 -7.45
C LEU A 57 -0.82 -4.30 -6.18
N VAL A 58 -1.92 -5.06 -6.26
CA VAL A 58 -2.79 -5.32 -5.09
C VAL A 58 -2.01 -6.03 -3.98
N THR A 59 -1.13 -6.95 -4.33
CA THR A 59 -0.29 -7.67 -3.35
C THR A 59 0.64 -6.70 -2.62
N ILE A 60 1.32 -5.81 -3.35
CA ILE A 60 2.20 -4.80 -2.75
C ILE A 60 1.40 -3.88 -1.82
N ALA A 61 0.28 -3.32 -2.29
CA ALA A 61 -0.54 -2.39 -1.51
C ALA A 61 -1.13 -3.05 -0.25
N ARG A 62 -1.61 -4.29 -0.36
CA ARG A 62 -2.14 -5.06 0.77
C ARG A 62 -1.07 -5.33 1.82
N ASN A 63 0.12 -5.76 1.41
CA ASN A 63 1.22 -6.05 2.33
C ASN A 63 1.67 -4.77 3.06
N ALA A 64 1.82 -3.66 2.34
CA ALA A 64 2.13 -2.36 2.94
C ALA A 64 1.07 -1.93 3.97
N ALA A 65 -0.22 -2.10 3.66
CA ALA A 65 -1.32 -1.78 4.59
C ALA A 65 -1.28 -2.62 5.88
N ILE A 66 -1.07 -3.93 5.75
CA ILE A 66 -0.97 -4.85 6.89
C ILE A 66 0.21 -4.45 7.79
N ASP A 67 1.37 -4.18 7.21
CA ASP A 67 2.56 -3.75 7.95
C ASP A 67 2.33 -2.43 8.68
N ALA A 68 1.70 -1.47 8.02
CA ALA A 68 1.38 -0.17 8.59
C ALA A 68 0.40 -0.29 9.77
N VAL A 69 -0.67 -1.08 9.66
CA VAL A 69 -1.62 -1.32 10.76
C VAL A 69 -0.93 -1.98 11.95
N ARG A 70 -0.02 -2.93 11.72
CA ARG A 70 0.78 -3.57 12.79
C ARG A 70 1.66 -2.58 13.53
N VAL A 71 2.31 -1.66 12.81
CA VAL A 71 3.16 -0.61 13.42
C VAL A 71 2.30 0.43 14.14
N TRP A 72 1.21 0.87 13.52
CA TRP A 72 0.30 1.87 14.06
C TRP A 72 -0.36 1.42 15.36
N THR A 73 -0.83 0.16 15.41
CA THR A 73 -1.42 -0.44 16.61
C THR A 73 -0.42 -0.47 17.77
N ARG A 74 0.84 -0.85 17.50
CA ARG A 74 1.92 -0.82 18.51
C ARG A 74 2.21 0.60 19.02
N ARG A 75 2.25 1.60 18.13
CA ARG A 75 2.45 3.01 18.52
C ARG A 75 1.30 3.51 19.40
N ARG A 76 0.06 3.12 19.08
CA ARG A 76 -1.13 3.50 19.83
C ARG A 76 -1.18 2.88 21.23
N SER A 77 -0.75 1.62 21.38
CA SER A 77 -0.69 0.96 22.69
C SER A 77 0.38 1.57 23.61
N VAL A 78 1.55 1.94 23.07
CA VAL A 78 2.60 2.65 23.83
C VAL A 78 2.12 4.02 24.28
N ARG A 79 1.51 4.81 23.38
CA ARG A 79 0.96 6.14 23.73
C ARG A 79 -0.15 6.09 24.78
N ARG A 80 -0.91 4.99 24.84
CA ARG A 80 -1.96 4.78 25.86
C ARG A 80 -1.41 4.42 27.24
N ARG A 81 -0.24 3.79 27.33
CA ARG A 81 0.41 3.44 28.61
C ARG A 81 1.22 4.59 29.21
N ALA A 82 1.57 5.59 28.40
CA ALA A 82 2.29 6.78 28.83
C ALA A 82 1.37 7.93 29.29
N ARG A 83 0.06 7.69 29.37
CA ARG A 83 -0.95 8.57 29.98
C ARG A 83 -1.46 7.89 31.24
#